data_AF-A0A165WST8-F1
#
_entry.id   AF-A0A165WST8-F1
#
_cell.length_a   1.000
_cell.length_b   1.000
_cell.length_c   1.000
_cell.angle_alpha   90.00
_cell.angle_beta   90.00
_cell.angle_gamma   90.00
#
_symmetry.space_group_name_H-M   'P 1'
#
loop_
_entity.id
_entity.type
_entity.pdbx_description
1 polymer ?
#
loop_
_entity_poly.entity_id
_entity_poly.type
_entity_poly.pdbx_seq_one_letter_code
_entity_poly.pdbx_strand_id
1 'polypeptide(L)'
;MSTVNASTGYAPFQLHLGRQPRLIPPVSDAALADTRTALGAADADKAAAWIAHQQTLVNDARDSLMAAKVTQAVQANKHRSPEHVGITDGSQVMLSTYNRRRDYKSSGEDRAAK
;
A
#
# COMPACT_ATOMS: atom_id res chain seq x y z
N MET A 1 7.20 -4.81 -14.78
CA MET A 1 8.07 -5.44 -13.78
C MET A 1 8.66 -4.32 -12.92
N SER A 2 8.40 -4.27 -11.61
CA SER A 2 9.05 -3.29 -10.71
C SER A 2 10.30 -3.92 -10.09
N THR A 3 11.41 -3.19 -10.02
CA THR A 3 12.62 -3.66 -9.34
C THR A 3 12.36 -3.82 -7.84
N VAL A 4 12.80 -4.95 -7.29
CA VAL A 4 12.73 -5.25 -5.85
C VAL A 4 14.05 -4.82 -5.21
N ASN A 5 13.98 -4.16 -4.06
CA ASN A 5 15.18 -3.79 -3.33
C ASN A 5 15.72 -5.02 -2.56
N ALA A 6 16.99 -5.36 -2.81
CA ALA A 6 17.63 -6.54 -2.23
C ALA A 6 17.74 -6.51 -0.70
N SER A 7 17.84 -5.35 -0.06
CA SER A 7 17.97 -5.26 1.40
C SER A 7 16.67 -5.35 2.16
N THR A 8 15.54 -5.06 1.49
CA THR A 8 14.21 -5.03 2.12
C THR A 8 13.28 -6.11 1.58
N GLY A 9 13.59 -6.69 0.42
CA GLY A 9 12.71 -7.66 -0.25
C GLY A 9 11.45 -7.04 -0.86
N TYR A 10 11.28 -5.71 -0.77
CA TYR A 10 10.09 -5.01 -1.24
C TYR A 10 10.37 -4.11 -2.46
N ALA A 11 9.37 -3.95 -3.31
CA ALA A 11 9.39 -2.95 -4.38
C ALA A 11 9.04 -1.55 -3.82
N PRO A 12 9.54 -0.46 -4.43
CA PRO A 12 9.22 0.91 -4.00
C PRO A 12 7.71 1.20 -3.87
N PHE A 13 6.89 0.63 -4.77
CA PHE A 13 5.43 0.76 -4.72
C PHE A 13 4.81 0.09 -3.48
N GLN A 14 5.34 -1.06 -3.05
CA GLN A 14 4.85 -1.75 -1.85
C GLN A 14 5.16 -0.92 -0.60
N LEU A 15 6.35 -0.32 -0.51
CA LEU A 15 6.73 0.54 0.61
C LEU A 15 5.91 1.84 0.65
N HIS A 16 5.68 2.46 -0.51
CA HIS A 16 5.00 3.75 -0.58
C HIS A 16 3.47 3.65 -0.48
N LEU A 17 2.88 2.68 -1.18
CA LEU A 17 1.42 2.56 -1.35
C LEU A 17 0.82 1.36 -0.59
N GLY A 18 1.64 0.49 0.01
CA GLY A 18 1.15 -0.77 0.59
C GLY A 18 0.54 -1.69 -0.47
N ARG A 19 0.88 -1.48 -1.75
CA ARG A 19 0.38 -2.31 -2.85
C ARG A 19 1.35 -2.25 -4.01
N GLN A 20 1.51 -3.38 -4.67
CA GLN A 20 2.09 -3.40 -6.00
C GLN A 20 0.99 -3.06 -7.02
N PRO A 21 1.28 -2.27 -8.08
CA PRO A 21 0.34 -2.09 -9.17
C PRO A 21 -0.01 -3.46 -9.77
N ARG A 22 -1.29 -3.84 -9.66
CA ARG A 22 -1.78 -5.13 -10.17
C ARG A 22 -1.89 -5.05 -11.69
N LEU A 23 -1.01 -5.77 -12.38
CA LEU A 23 -1.15 -6.05 -13.81
C LEU A 23 -1.87 -7.38 -14.06
N ILE A 24 -1.83 -8.30 -13.08
CA ILE A 24 -2.37 -9.65 -13.22
C ILE A 24 -3.74 -9.71 -12.51
N PRO A 25 -4.83 -10.03 -13.24
CA PRO A 25 -6.14 -10.28 -12.65
C PRO A 25 -6.11 -11.45 -11.66
N PRO A 26 -7.12 -11.57 -10.77
CA PRO A 26 -7.29 -12.78 -9.96
C PRO A 26 -7.36 -14.01 -10.86
N VAL A 27 -6.54 -15.02 -10.57
CA VAL A 27 -6.54 -16.29 -11.30
C VAL A 27 -7.62 -17.18 -10.69
N SER A 28 -8.57 -17.65 -11.50
CA SER A 28 -9.57 -18.63 -11.08
C SER A 28 -9.04 -20.06 -11.22
N ASP A 29 -9.60 -20.99 -10.44
CA ASP A 29 -9.22 -22.41 -10.53
C ASP A 29 -9.47 -23.00 -11.92
N ALA A 30 -10.52 -22.53 -12.61
CA ALA A 30 -10.81 -22.89 -14.00
C ALA A 30 -9.68 -22.43 -14.94
N ALA A 31 -9.25 -21.17 -14.83
CA ALA A 31 -8.14 -20.65 -15.64
C ALA A 31 -6.83 -21.41 -15.37
N LEU A 32 -6.59 -21.80 -14.11
CA LEU A 32 -5.42 -22.60 -13.76
C LEU A 32 -5.48 -24.01 -14.37
N ALA A 33 -6.65 -24.66 -14.34
CA ALA A 33 -6.86 -25.97 -14.96
C ALA A 33 -6.62 -25.93 -16.48
N ASP A 34 -7.20 -24.94 -17.16
CA ASP A 34 -6.99 -24.72 -18.61
C ASP A 34 -5.50 -24.51 -18.92
N THR A 35 -4.81 -23.72 -18.11
CA THR A 35 -3.38 -23.44 -18.27
C THR A 35 -2.53 -24.69 -18.08
N ARG A 36 -2.85 -25.55 -17.09
CA ARG A 36 -2.16 -26.83 -16.89
C ARG A 36 -2.28 -27.74 -18.11
N THR A 37 -3.46 -27.76 -18.75
CA THR A 37 -3.67 -28.57 -19.96
C THR A 37 -2.93 -28.02 -21.18
N ALA A 38 -2.84 -26.70 -21.32
CA ALA A 38 -2.24 -26.05 -22.48
C ALA A 38 -0.70 -25.96 -22.42
N LEU A 39 -0.14 -25.71 -21.24
CA LEU A 39 1.29 -25.38 -21.05
C LEU A 39 2.03 -26.37 -20.15
N GLY A 40 1.32 -27.34 -19.56
CA GLY A 40 1.89 -28.33 -18.64
C GLY A 40 1.77 -27.93 -17.17
N ALA A 41 1.65 -28.94 -16.31
CA ALA A 41 1.37 -28.75 -14.88
C ALA A 41 2.51 -28.05 -14.12
N ALA A 42 3.76 -28.39 -14.43
CA ALA A 42 4.92 -27.90 -13.67
C ALA A 42 5.09 -26.38 -13.72
N ASP A 43 4.92 -25.77 -14.90
CA ASP A 43 5.09 -24.32 -15.06
C ASP A 43 3.85 -23.55 -14.59
N ALA A 44 2.65 -24.10 -14.81
CA ALA A 44 1.41 -23.53 -14.29
C ALA A 44 1.39 -23.49 -12.75
N ASP A 45 1.84 -24.56 -12.09
CA ASP A 45 1.89 -24.63 -10.63
C ASP A 45 2.94 -23.68 -10.04
N LYS A 46 4.11 -23.57 -10.67
CA LYS A 46 5.13 -22.57 -10.27
C LYS A 46 4.61 -21.14 -10.39
N ALA A 47 3.93 -20.82 -11.50
CA ALA A 47 3.35 -19.50 -11.71
C ALA A 47 2.27 -19.20 -10.66
N ALA A 48 1.38 -20.15 -10.38
CA ALA A 48 0.36 -20.01 -9.35
C ALA A 48 0.96 -19.79 -7.96
N ALA A 49 1.99 -20.58 -7.59
CA ALA A 49 2.70 -20.42 -6.33
C ALA A 49 3.38 -19.05 -6.23
N TRP A 50 3.99 -18.56 -7.30
CA TRP A 50 4.58 -17.21 -7.34
C TRP A 50 3.53 -16.12 -7.15
N ILE A 51 2.37 -16.22 -7.82
CA ILE A 51 1.26 -15.26 -7.66
C ILE A 51 0.75 -15.25 -6.21
N ALA A 52 0.54 -16.42 -5.61
CA ALA A 52 0.13 -16.55 -4.22
C ALA A 52 1.14 -15.90 -3.27
N HIS A 53 2.43 -16.17 -3.47
CA HIS A 53 3.50 -15.55 -2.69
C HIS A 53 3.51 -14.02 -2.80
N GLN A 54 3.32 -13.47 -4.01
CA GLN A 54 3.21 -12.01 -4.19
C GLN A 54 2.01 -11.42 -3.43
N GLN A 55 0.89 -12.15 -3.34
CA GLN A 55 -0.27 -11.71 -2.57
C GLN A 55 0.04 -11.66 -1.07
N THR A 56 0.74 -12.65 -0.53
CA THR A 56 1.21 -12.64 0.87
C THR A 56 2.12 -11.44 1.14
N LEU A 57 3.14 -11.19 0.31
CA LEU A 57 4.02 -10.03 0.45
C LEU A 57 3.28 -8.69 0.42
N VAL A 58 2.23 -8.58 -0.41
CA VAL A 58 1.40 -7.37 -0.45
C VAL A 58 0.59 -7.21 0.83
N ASN A 59 0.07 -8.29 1.41
CA ASN A 59 -0.65 -8.22 2.68
C ASN A 59 0.30 -7.81 3.82
N ASP A 60 1.49 -8.42 3.91
CA ASP A 60 2.50 -8.07 4.92
C ASP A 60 2.94 -6.60 4.80
N ALA A 61 3.11 -6.11 3.58
CA ALA A 61 3.43 -4.71 3.32
C ALA A 61 2.30 -3.76 3.76
N ARG A 62 1.03 -4.16 3.64
CA ARG A 62 -0.12 -3.37 4.12
C ARG A 62 -0.15 -3.30 5.64
N ASP A 63 0.08 -4.42 6.30
CA ASP A 63 0.06 -4.49 7.75
C ASP A 63 1.22 -3.66 8.33
N SER A 64 2.40 -3.76 7.72
CA SER A 64 3.56 -2.93 8.05
C SER A 64 3.29 -1.44 7.83
N LEU A 65 2.66 -1.07 6.71
CA LEU A 65 2.29 0.32 6.43
C LEU A 65 1.26 0.85 7.43
N MET A 66 0.29 0.03 7.81
CA MET A 66 -0.72 0.40 8.82
C MET A 66 -0.05 0.66 10.17
N ALA A 67 0.81 -0.25 10.63
CA ALA A 67 1.55 -0.10 11.87
C ALA A 67 2.44 1.15 11.87
N ALA A 68 3.12 1.43 10.75
CA ALA A 68 3.92 2.63 10.56
C ALA A 68 3.06 3.91 10.65
N LYS A 69 1.89 3.94 10.00
CA LYS A 69 0.97 5.08 10.05
C LYS A 69 0.40 5.33 11.44
N VAL A 70 0.04 4.27 12.18
CA VAL A 70 -0.39 4.38 13.58
C VAL A 70 0.72 4.99 14.42
N THR A 71 1.96 4.51 14.26
CA THR A 71 3.12 5.04 14.98
C THR A 71 3.36 6.51 14.65
N GLN A 72 3.32 6.87 13.37
CA GLN A 72 3.45 8.26 12.91
C GLN A 72 2.36 9.16 13.51
N ALA A 73 1.10 8.70 13.53
CA ALA A 73 0.00 9.44 14.12
C ALA A 73 0.20 9.64 15.63
N VAL A 74 0.62 8.59 16.36
CA VAL A 74 0.93 8.69 17.80
C VAL A 74 2.03 9.71 18.05
N GLN A 75 3.15 9.65 17.31
CA GLN A 75 4.26 10.60 17.49
C GLN A 75 3.86 12.03 17.11
N ALA A 76 3.12 12.22 16.03
CA ALA A 76 2.61 13.54 15.64
C ALA A 76 1.66 14.13 16.70
N ASN A 77 0.81 13.28 17.30
CA ASN A 77 -0.13 13.71 18.32
C ASN A 77 0.55 14.13 19.63
N LYS A 78 1.76 13.64 19.94
CA LYS A 78 2.51 14.05 21.15
C LYS A 78 2.83 15.55 21.18
N HIS A 79 2.90 16.21 20.03
CA HIS A 79 3.29 17.62 19.92
C HIS A 79 2.14 18.50 19.45
N ARG A 80 0.92 17.94 19.41
CA ARG A 80 -0.25 18.67 18.95
C ARG A 80 -0.78 19.55 20.09
N SER A 81 -1.15 20.78 19.74
CA SER A 81 -1.75 21.77 20.65
C SER A 81 -3.04 21.22 21.28
N PRO A 82 -3.51 21.70 22.45
CA PRO A 82 -4.74 21.24 23.11
C PRO A 82 -6.05 21.56 22.36
N GLU A 83 -6.01 21.74 21.04
CA GLU A 83 -7.18 21.97 20.17
C GLU A 83 -8.27 20.88 20.30
N HIS A 84 -7.94 19.72 20.88
CA HIS A 84 -8.86 18.58 20.99
C HIS A 84 -9.56 18.49 22.35
N VAL A 85 -9.22 19.34 23.31
CA VAL A 85 -9.75 19.28 24.68
C VAL A 85 -11.27 19.49 24.73
N GLY A 86 -11.85 20.15 23.73
CA GLY A 86 -13.30 20.35 23.60
C GLY A 86 -14.02 19.38 22.66
N ILE A 87 -13.33 18.40 22.07
CA ILE A 87 -13.91 17.44 21.13
C ILE A 87 -14.31 16.19 21.91
N THR A 88 -15.62 15.99 22.08
CA THR A 88 -16.19 14.78 22.70
C THR A 88 -16.80 13.85 21.65
N ASP A 89 -17.10 12.61 22.04
CA ASP A 89 -17.80 11.66 21.18
C ASP A 89 -19.12 12.26 20.66
N GLY A 90 -19.30 12.25 19.33
CA GLY A 90 -20.44 12.88 18.65
C GLY A 90 -20.21 14.34 18.21
N SER A 91 -19.08 14.95 18.57
CA SER A 91 -18.72 16.29 18.09
C SER A 91 -18.51 16.31 16.57
N GLN A 92 -19.12 17.29 15.90
CA GLN A 92 -18.90 17.51 14.47
C GLN A 92 -17.63 18.36 14.28
N VAL A 93 -16.64 17.79 13.59
CA VAL A 93 -15.39 18.47 13.28
C VAL A 93 -15.31 18.76 11.78
N MET A 94 -14.99 20.00 11.42
CA MET A 94 -14.84 20.38 10.02
C MET A 94 -13.43 20.05 9.52
N LEU A 95 -13.33 19.04 8.65
CA LEU A 95 -12.09 18.69 7.97
C LEU A 95 -11.86 19.65 6.80
N SER A 96 -10.84 20.50 6.91
CA SER A 96 -10.38 21.29 5.77
C SER A 96 -9.86 20.37 4.67
N THR A 97 -10.54 20.36 3.53
CA THR A 97 -10.13 19.58 2.34
C THR A 97 -9.29 20.39 1.35
N TYR A 98 -8.96 21.64 1.70
CA TYR A 98 -8.28 22.60 0.84
C TYR A 98 -7.01 22.05 0.17
N ASN A 99 -6.23 21.23 0.90
CA ASN A 99 -4.99 20.63 0.39
C ASN A 99 -5.12 19.15 -0.01
N ARG A 100 -6.30 18.52 0.08
CA ARG A 100 -6.47 17.06 -0.10
C ARG A 100 -6.09 16.55 -1.51
N ARG A 101 -6.03 17.42 -2.51
CA ARG A 101 -5.70 17.08 -3.91
C ARG A 101 -4.41 17.72 -4.44
N ARG A 102 -3.67 18.46 -3.61
CA ARG A 102 -2.45 19.20 -4.04
C ARG A 102 -1.17 18.50 -3.59
N ASP A 103 -1.12 17.17 -3.64
CA ASP A 103 0.11 16.40 -3.36
C ASP A 103 1.19 16.61 -4.43
N TYR A 104 0.83 17.18 -5.59
CA TYR A 104 1.77 17.57 -6.64
C TYR A 104 1.82 19.10 -6.74
N LYS A 105 2.80 19.70 -6.08
CA LYS A 105 3.24 21.06 -6.42
C LYS A 105 3.87 21.05 -7.81
N SER A 106 3.56 22.04 -8.65
CA SER A 106 4.24 22.23 -9.92
C SER A 106 5.73 22.56 -9.69
N SER A 107 6.58 22.23 -10.68
CA SER A 107 7.99 22.60 -10.67
C SER A 107 8.16 24.09 -10.35
N GLY A 108 8.93 24.41 -9.30
CA GLY A 108 9.20 25.78 -8.86
C GLY A 108 8.53 26.22 -7.56
N GLU A 109 7.56 25.46 -7.03
CA GLU A 109 7.00 25.75 -5.70
C GLU A 109 7.76 24.98 -4.61
N ASP A 110 8.37 25.72 -3.69
CA ASP A 110 9.22 25.17 -2.63
C ASP A 110 8.49 24.09 -1.80
N ARG A 111 9.10 22.91 -1.81
CA ARG A 111 8.94 21.70 -0.98
C ARG A 111 7.52 21.37 -0.50
N ALA A 112 6.98 20.26 -1.02
CA ALA A 112 5.94 19.48 -0.34
C ALA A 112 6.59 18.24 0.29
N ALA A 113 7.41 18.46 1.33
CA ALA A 113 7.71 17.51 2.41
C ALA A 113 8.86 18.04 3.26
N LYS A 114 8.67 18.03 4.58
CA LYS A 114 9.73 17.79 5.55
C LYS A 114 9.41 16.48 6.23
#